data_AF-A0AA86S3G2-F1
#
_entry.id   AF-A0AA86S3G2-F1
#
_cell.length_a   1.000
_cell.length_b   1.000
_cell.length_c   1.000
_cell.angle_alpha   90.00
_cell.angle_beta   90.00
_cell.angle_gamma   90.00
#
_symmetry.space_group_name_H-M   'P 1'
#
loop_
_entity.id
_entity.type
_entity.pdbx_description
1 polymer ?
#
loop_
_entity_poly.entity_id
_entity_poly.type
_entity_poly.pdbx_seq_one_letter_code
_entity_poly.pdbx_strand_id
1 'polypeptide(L)'
;MEVRIGQRVSRGMLPLLALHTFSEYYRSERKPPVTAALIAANTLVYLRPSLFDSLIPPIQQVWFNPHLILKNKDLKRFLLSPFYHIGEPHLVYNMLSLLWKGFQLETSMGSVDFASMVASLLLLSQGVTLILSKSLLLFFDYDKPYYREYAVGFSGVLFAMKVVLNSQSSDYSYVHGVIVPSRYAAWAELFLVQLLVPGVSFIGHLGGILAGLLYMKLKSTYSGSNPITLLVRGVTDIVKWPFKFLPRRGRITGRGTVGSNRAWRCQTCTYENNSGLRSVCEWCGTSRGVDGFSSFQSSSRSDGLPLDELRRRRLDRFAR
;
A
#
# COMPACT_ATOMS: atom_id res chain seq x y z
N MET A 1 -34.97 -9.64 55.06
CA MET A 1 -33.86 -10.60 54.87
C MET A 1 -33.56 -10.62 53.38
N GLU A 2 -32.76 -9.70 52.81
CA GLU A 2 -31.33 -9.47 53.08
C GLU A 2 -30.59 -10.83 53.08
N VAL A 3 -29.57 -11.15 52.28
CA VAL A 3 -28.48 -10.44 51.57
C VAL A 3 -27.94 -11.51 50.57
N ARG A 4 -27.49 -11.25 49.33
CA ARG A 4 -26.13 -10.83 48.99
C ARG A 4 -26.00 -10.54 47.50
N ILE A 5 -25.96 -9.24 47.20
CA ILE A 5 -25.16 -8.68 46.11
C ILE A 5 -23.74 -9.23 46.28
N GLY A 6 -23.40 -10.17 45.41
CA GLY A 6 -22.04 -10.66 45.22
C GLY A 6 -21.60 -10.37 43.79
N GLN A 7 -21.72 -9.11 43.35
CA GLN A 7 -20.88 -8.66 42.24
C GLN A 7 -19.44 -8.83 42.73
N ARG A 8 -18.80 -9.93 42.34
CA ARG A 8 -17.35 -10.04 42.38
C ARG A 8 -16.84 -8.87 41.56
N VAL A 9 -16.45 -7.79 42.22
CA VAL A 9 -15.53 -6.82 41.66
C VAL A 9 -14.36 -7.67 41.17
N SER A 10 -14.17 -7.73 39.86
CA SER A 10 -13.10 -8.51 39.26
C SER A 10 -11.81 -8.12 39.97
N ARG A 11 -11.12 -9.08 40.61
CA ARG A 11 -9.74 -8.92 41.12
C ARG A 11 -8.74 -8.83 39.96
N GLY A 12 -9.19 -8.36 38.80
CA GLY A 12 -8.45 -8.27 37.56
C GLY A 12 -7.94 -6.86 37.31
N MET A 13 -7.27 -6.66 36.18
CA MET A 13 -6.72 -5.38 35.73
C MET A 13 -7.79 -4.45 35.12
N LEU A 14 -9.03 -4.91 34.89
CA LEU A 14 -10.11 -4.11 34.30
C LEU A 14 -10.51 -2.87 35.12
N PRO A 15 -10.67 -2.92 36.46
CA PRO A 15 -10.90 -1.72 37.26
C PRO A 15 -9.73 -0.73 37.19
N LEU A 16 -8.49 -1.23 37.08
CA LEU A 16 -7.30 -0.38 36.90
C LEU A 16 -7.32 0.31 35.55
N LEU A 17 -7.68 -0.41 34.48
CA LEU A 17 -7.90 0.18 33.16
C LEU A 17 -8.97 1.28 33.22
N ALA A 18 -10.12 1.00 33.83
CA ALA A 18 -11.20 1.96 33.98
C ALA A 18 -10.78 3.20 34.76
N LEU A 19 -10.07 3.02 35.89
CA LEU A 19 -9.54 4.11 36.70
C LEU A 19 -8.52 4.96 35.93
N HIS A 20 -7.60 4.32 35.20
CA HIS A 20 -6.59 5.02 34.41
C HIS A 20 -7.22 5.79 33.26
N THR A 21 -8.15 5.17 32.51
CA THR A 21 -8.92 5.86 31.46
C THR A 21 -9.72 7.02 32.04
N PHE A 22 -10.42 6.84 33.16
CA PHE A 22 -11.16 7.91 33.81
C PHE A 22 -10.25 9.06 34.26
N SER A 23 -9.12 8.76 34.90
CA SER A 23 -8.14 9.75 35.35
C SER A 23 -7.59 10.59 34.19
N GLU A 24 -7.19 9.95 33.09
CA GLU A 24 -6.70 10.64 31.89
C GLU A 24 -7.77 11.54 31.26
N TYR A 25 -9.01 11.06 31.16
CA TYR A 25 -10.10 11.86 30.60
C TYR A 25 -10.55 13.00 31.52
N TYR A 26 -10.47 12.81 32.83
CA TYR A 26 -10.81 13.85 33.80
C TYR A 26 -9.79 14.99 33.81
N ARG A 27 -8.50 14.65 33.67
CA ARG A 27 -7.40 15.64 33.63
C ARG A 27 -7.30 16.38 32.30
N SER A 28 -7.83 15.81 31.23
CA SER A 28 -7.73 16.42 29.90
C SER A 28 -8.81 17.47 29.65
N GLU A 29 -8.40 18.61 29.10
CA GLU A 29 -9.32 19.62 28.55
C GLU A 29 -10.02 19.14 27.27
N ARG A 30 -9.33 18.33 26.46
CA ARG A 30 -9.88 17.75 25.22
C ARG A 30 -10.17 16.27 25.43
N LYS A 31 -11.44 15.88 25.32
CA LYS A 31 -11.87 14.48 25.50
C LYS A 31 -11.89 13.80 24.14
N PRO A 32 -11.01 12.84 23.82
CA PRO A 32 -10.94 12.20 22.50
C PRO A 32 -12.06 11.13 22.33
N PRO A 33 -13.20 11.44 21.69
CA PRO A 33 -14.36 10.55 21.69
C PRO A 33 -14.13 9.23 20.95
N VAL A 34 -13.35 9.22 19.87
CA VAL A 34 -13.13 8.01 19.06
C VAL A 34 -12.24 7.04 19.82
N THR A 35 -11.21 7.55 20.50
CA THR A 35 -10.38 6.75 21.40
C THR A 35 -11.21 6.11 22.50
N ALA A 36 -12.12 6.87 23.14
CA ALA A 36 -13.03 6.33 24.15
C ALA A 36 -13.92 5.22 23.58
N ALA A 37 -14.51 5.48 22.41
CA ALA A 37 -15.40 4.53 21.74
C ALA A 37 -14.67 3.23 21.36
N LEU A 38 -13.42 3.32 20.88
CA LEU A 38 -12.61 2.15 20.56
C LEU A 38 -12.24 1.35 21.82
N ILE A 39 -11.87 2.01 22.93
CA ILE A 39 -11.59 1.33 24.21
C ILE A 39 -12.86 0.62 24.71
N ALA A 40 -13.99 1.32 24.69
CA ALA A 40 -15.29 0.76 25.09
C ALA A 40 -15.68 -0.43 24.20
N ALA A 41 -15.55 -0.32 22.88
CA ALA A 41 -15.89 -1.39 21.94
C ALA A 41 -15.07 -2.67 22.18
N ASN A 42 -13.75 -2.54 22.31
CA ASN A 42 -12.87 -3.68 22.61
C ASN A 42 -13.19 -4.31 23.97
N THR A 43 -13.47 -3.49 24.98
CA THR A 43 -13.83 -3.95 26.32
C THR A 43 -15.20 -4.65 26.33
N LEU A 44 -16.19 -4.13 25.60
CA LEU A 44 -17.51 -4.75 25.46
C LEU A 44 -17.45 -6.09 24.72
N VAL A 45 -16.65 -6.18 23.66
CA VAL A 45 -16.41 -7.45 22.94
C VAL A 45 -15.76 -8.48 23.86
N TYR A 46 -14.82 -8.07 24.71
CA TYR A 46 -14.18 -8.95 25.68
C TYR A 46 -15.13 -9.40 26.81
N LEU A 47 -15.88 -8.47 27.41
CA LEU A 47 -16.80 -8.77 28.51
C LEU A 47 -18.00 -9.60 28.06
N ARG A 48 -18.41 -9.45 26.80
CA ARG A 48 -19.52 -10.17 26.17
C ARG A 48 -20.77 -10.23 27.08
N PRO A 49 -21.37 -9.07 27.40
CA PRO A 49 -22.54 -9.04 28.26
C PRO A 49 -23.72 -9.74 27.57
N SER A 50 -24.59 -10.38 28.36
CA SER A 50 -25.68 -11.23 27.86
C SER A 50 -26.63 -10.56 26.87
N LEU A 51 -26.78 -9.23 26.96
CA LEU A 51 -27.58 -8.44 26.03
C LEU A 51 -27.07 -8.47 24.58
N PHE A 52 -25.78 -8.74 24.36
CA PHE A 52 -25.14 -8.73 23.04
C PHE A 52 -24.66 -10.11 22.58
N ASP A 53 -25.03 -11.19 23.28
CA ASP A 53 -24.57 -12.55 22.98
C ASP A 53 -24.90 -13.00 21.54
N SER A 54 -26.05 -12.56 21.01
CA SER A 54 -26.48 -12.86 19.64
C SER A 54 -25.71 -12.08 18.57
N LEU A 55 -25.13 -10.92 18.92
CA LEU A 55 -24.42 -10.03 18.01
C LEU A 55 -22.90 -10.28 18.00
N ILE A 56 -22.34 -10.73 19.13
CA ILE A 56 -20.90 -10.96 19.30
C ILE A 56 -20.61 -12.45 19.01
N PRO A 57 -20.09 -12.80 17.82
CA PRO A 57 -19.76 -14.18 17.50
C PRO A 57 -18.67 -14.73 18.44
N PRO A 58 -18.68 -16.03 18.72
CA PRO A 58 -17.64 -16.63 19.54
C PRO A 58 -16.28 -16.51 18.85
N ILE A 59 -15.26 -16.38 19.67
CA ILE A 59 -13.90 -16.05 19.26
C ILE A 59 -13.32 -17.01 18.19
N GLN A 60 -13.71 -18.29 18.23
CA GLN A 60 -13.31 -19.33 17.27
C GLN A 60 -13.78 -19.05 15.83
N GLN A 61 -14.88 -18.30 15.67
CA GLN A 61 -15.41 -17.93 14.36
C GLN A 61 -14.71 -16.70 13.76
N VAL A 62 -14.00 -15.92 14.57
CA VAL A 62 -13.44 -14.62 14.17
C VAL A 62 -11.94 -14.51 14.31
N TRP A 63 -11.27 -15.47 14.94
CA TRP A 63 -9.80 -15.49 15.00
C TRP A 63 -9.19 -15.37 13.60
N PHE A 64 -8.24 -14.45 13.48
CA PHE A 64 -7.52 -14.24 12.24
C PHE A 64 -6.79 -15.52 11.87
N ASN A 65 -6.99 -15.97 10.63
CA ASN A 65 -6.29 -17.13 10.10
C ASN A 65 -6.11 -16.91 8.59
N PRO A 66 -4.87 -16.72 8.10
CA PRO A 66 -4.65 -16.41 6.69
C PRO A 66 -5.21 -17.47 5.75
N HIS A 67 -5.06 -18.74 6.09
CA HIS A 67 -5.60 -19.86 5.31
C HIS A 67 -7.13 -19.79 5.18
N LEU A 68 -7.86 -19.64 6.30
CA LEU A 68 -9.32 -19.59 6.27
C LEU A 68 -9.85 -18.33 5.59
N ILE A 69 -9.21 -17.18 5.82
CA ILE A 69 -9.59 -15.91 5.20
C ILE A 69 -9.46 -16.01 3.67
N LEU A 70 -8.32 -16.52 3.17
CA LEU A 70 -8.09 -16.61 1.73
C LEU A 70 -8.90 -17.74 1.07
N LYS A 71 -9.02 -18.90 1.73
CA LYS A 71 -9.75 -20.06 1.20
C LYS A 71 -11.26 -19.80 1.13
N ASN A 72 -11.83 -19.22 2.18
CA ASN A 72 -13.29 -19.07 2.33
C ASN A 72 -13.78 -17.63 2.07
N LYS A 73 -12.87 -16.70 1.75
CA LYS A 73 -13.17 -15.26 1.67
C LYS A 73 -13.83 -14.75 2.96
N ASP A 74 -13.34 -15.23 4.11
CA ASP A 74 -13.94 -14.97 5.42
C ASP A 74 -13.63 -13.55 5.91
N LEU A 75 -14.43 -12.59 5.46
CA LEU A 75 -14.32 -11.18 5.84
C LEU A 75 -14.60 -10.95 7.33
N LYS A 76 -15.34 -11.85 7.99
CA LYS A 76 -15.61 -11.73 9.42
C LYS A 76 -14.32 -11.88 10.22
N ARG A 77 -13.50 -12.89 9.92
CA ARG A 77 -12.16 -13.06 10.52
C ARG A 77 -11.23 -11.90 10.21
N PHE A 78 -11.28 -11.40 8.98
CA PHE A 78 -10.45 -10.28 8.56
C PHE A 78 -10.77 -8.97 9.31
N LEU A 79 -12.05 -8.65 9.50
CA LEU A 79 -12.47 -7.37 10.09
C LEU A 79 -12.61 -7.41 11.61
N LEU A 80 -13.08 -8.52 12.18
CA LEU A 80 -13.42 -8.58 13.59
C LEU A 80 -12.26 -9.01 14.49
N SER A 81 -11.30 -9.79 13.98
CA SER A 81 -10.17 -10.28 14.78
C SER A 81 -9.39 -9.23 15.59
N PRO A 82 -9.22 -7.97 15.15
CA PRO A 82 -8.56 -6.94 15.97
C PRO A 82 -9.28 -6.63 17.28
N PHE A 83 -10.60 -6.86 17.36
CA PHE A 83 -11.40 -6.46 18.52
C PHE A 83 -11.50 -7.55 19.59
N TYR A 84 -11.03 -8.76 19.30
CA TYR A 84 -11.06 -9.89 20.23
C TYR A 84 -9.74 -10.03 20.98
N HIS A 85 -9.79 -10.50 22.22
CA HIS A 85 -8.63 -10.65 23.09
C HIS A 85 -8.73 -11.96 23.87
N ILE A 86 -7.64 -12.74 23.94
CA ILE A 86 -7.61 -14.09 24.55
C ILE A 86 -7.54 -14.03 26.08
N GLY A 87 -7.21 -12.88 26.67
CA GLY A 87 -7.11 -12.73 28.12
C GLY A 87 -7.10 -11.27 28.57
N GLU A 88 -7.34 -11.08 29.86
CA GLU A 88 -7.45 -9.75 30.48
C GLU A 88 -6.17 -8.93 30.36
N PRO A 89 -4.95 -9.45 30.62
CA PRO A 89 -3.72 -8.68 30.43
C PRO A 89 -3.54 -8.24 28.97
N HIS A 90 -3.85 -9.12 28.01
CA HIS A 90 -3.73 -8.79 26.59
C HIS A 90 -4.69 -7.64 26.21
N LEU A 91 -5.94 -7.65 26.70
CA LEU A 91 -6.84 -6.53 26.52
C LEU A 91 -6.30 -5.25 27.18
N VAL A 92 -5.93 -5.32 28.46
CA VAL A 92 -5.52 -4.12 29.22
C VAL A 92 -4.28 -3.46 28.59
N TYR A 93 -3.26 -4.23 28.21
CA TYR A 93 -2.08 -3.65 27.55
C TYR A 93 -2.43 -3.00 26.20
N ASN A 94 -3.29 -3.62 25.39
CA ASN A 94 -3.76 -2.99 24.15
C ASN A 94 -4.55 -1.72 24.43
N MET A 95 -5.44 -1.71 25.42
CA MET A 95 -6.26 -0.54 25.71
C MET A 95 -5.48 0.62 26.35
N LEU A 96 -4.47 0.34 27.18
CA LEU A 96 -3.55 1.37 27.68
C LEU A 96 -2.69 1.96 26.54
N SER A 97 -2.19 1.10 25.66
CA SER A 97 -1.44 1.53 24.47
C SER A 97 -2.32 2.36 23.52
N LEU A 98 -3.60 1.97 23.34
CA LEU A 98 -4.59 2.72 22.59
C LEU A 98 -4.91 4.06 23.24
N LEU A 99 -5.10 4.10 24.56
CA LEU A 99 -5.38 5.32 25.30
C LEU A 99 -4.29 6.36 25.04
N TRP A 100 -3.03 5.99 25.24
CA TRP A 100 -1.90 6.91 25.06
C TRP A 100 -1.72 7.37 23.61
N LYS A 101 -1.68 6.42 22.65
CA LYS A 101 -1.45 6.73 21.23
C LYS A 101 -2.65 7.43 20.61
N GLY A 102 -3.86 6.98 20.95
CA GLY A 102 -5.13 7.53 20.47
C GLY A 102 -5.34 8.95 20.96
N PHE A 103 -5.07 9.23 22.24
CA PHE A 103 -5.19 10.58 22.77
C PHE A 103 -4.28 11.57 22.04
N GLN A 104 -3.00 11.23 21.83
CA GLN A 104 -2.07 12.11 21.12
C GLN A 104 -2.47 12.34 19.67
N LEU A 105 -2.82 11.27 18.96
CA LEU A 105 -3.17 11.33 17.54
C LEU A 105 -4.51 12.03 17.31
N GLU A 106 -5.54 11.69 18.09
CA GLU A 106 -6.87 12.29 17.97
C GLU A 106 -6.89 13.76 18.34
N THR A 107 -6.10 14.15 19.36
CA THR A 107 -5.98 15.55 19.76
C THR A 107 -5.20 16.38 18.74
N SER A 108 -4.25 15.79 18.02
CA SER A 108 -3.43 16.49 17.02
C SER A 108 -4.10 16.66 15.67
N MET A 109 -4.89 15.67 15.20
CA MET A 109 -5.54 15.73 13.88
C MET A 109 -7.07 15.87 13.92
N GLY A 110 -7.70 15.74 15.08
CA GLY A 110 -9.15 15.73 15.21
C GLY A 110 -9.79 14.36 15.00
N SER A 111 -11.00 14.19 15.54
CA SER A 111 -11.68 12.89 15.64
C SER A 111 -12.04 12.27 14.29
N VAL A 112 -12.43 13.06 13.28
CA VAL A 112 -12.82 12.53 11.96
C VAL A 112 -11.62 11.96 11.23
N ASP A 113 -10.53 12.70 11.16
CA ASP A 113 -9.29 12.26 10.52
C ASP A 113 -8.66 11.09 11.27
N PHE A 114 -8.72 11.12 12.61
CA PHE A 114 -8.28 10.02 13.44
C PHE A 114 -9.09 8.75 13.20
N ALA A 115 -10.42 8.82 13.16
CA ALA A 115 -11.29 7.69 12.85
C ALA A 115 -10.97 7.12 11.45
N SER A 116 -10.82 8.00 10.46
CA SER A 116 -10.45 7.57 9.10
C SER A 116 -9.06 6.93 9.06
N MET A 117 -8.09 7.45 9.81
CA MET A 117 -6.76 6.87 9.92
C MET A 117 -6.83 5.48 10.56
N VAL A 118 -7.51 5.32 11.70
CA VAL A 118 -7.64 4.02 12.39
C VAL A 118 -8.32 3.00 11.48
N ALA A 119 -9.41 3.36 10.80
CA ALA A 119 -10.07 2.50 9.83
C ALA A 119 -9.10 2.06 8.71
N SER A 120 -8.30 3.01 8.18
CA SER A 120 -7.32 2.69 7.15
C SER A 120 -6.20 1.78 7.66
N LEU A 121 -5.66 2.05 8.85
CA LEU A 121 -4.61 1.24 9.47
C LEU A 121 -5.10 -0.17 9.82
N LEU A 122 -6.36 -0.33 10.20
CA LEU A 122 -6.98 -1.65 10.42
C LEU A 122 -6.96 -2.47 9.12
N LEU A 123 -7.48 -1.91 8.03
CA LEU A 123 -7.52 -2.62 6.74
C LEU A 123 -6.10 -2.91 6.21
N LEU A 124 -5.19 -1.95 6.32
CA LEU A 124 -3.81 -2.12 5.87
C LEU A 124 -3.06 -3.15 6.71
N SER A 125 -3.16 -3.11 8.04
CA SER A 125 -2.47 -4.08 8.91
C SER A 125 -2.93 -5.50 8.61
N GLN A 126 -4.24 -5.73 8.60
CA GLN A 126 -4.84 -7.02 8.24
C GLN A 126 -4.42 -7.48 6.82
N GLY A 127 -4.49 -6.58 5.84
CA GLY A 127 -4.11 -6.88 4.45
C GLY A 127 -2.62 -7.21 4.28
N VAL A 128 -1.74 -6.44 4.90
CA VAL A 128 -0.28 -6.67 4.86
C VAL A 128 0.06 -7.97 5.58
N THR A 129 -0.54 -8.27 6.73
CA THR A 129 -0.36 -9.54 7.44
C THR A 129 -0.78 -10.74 6.57
N LEU A 130 -1.89 -10.65 5.82
CA LEU A 130 -2.29 -11.69 4.86
C LEU A 130 -1.25 -11.87 3.74
N ILE A 131 -0.83 -10.77 3.11
CA ILE A 131 0.13 -10.79 2.01
C ILE A 131 1.46 -11.37 2.49
N LEU A 132 1.93 -10.96 3.67
CA LEU A 132 3.17 -11.44 4.26
C LEU A 132 3.10 -12.94 4.56
N SER A 133 2.01 -13.39 5.22
CA SER A 133 1.79 -14.81 5.53
C SER A 133 1.73 -15.68 4.26
N LYS A 134 1.06 -15.19 3.21
CA LYS A 134 0.97 -15.90 1.93
C LYS A 134 2.29 -15.90 1.16
N SER A 135 3.02 -14.79 1.19
CA SER A 135 4.33 -14.66 0.53
C SER A 135 5.37 -15.59 1.17
N LEU A 136 5.40 -15.67 2.50
CA LEU A 136 6.29 -16.58 3.22
C LEU A 136 6.04 -18.04 2.83
N LEU A 137 4.76 -18.43 2.69
CA LEU A 137 4.41 -19.76 2.19
C LEU A 137 4.87 -19.97 0.73
N LEU A 138 4.65 -19.00 -0.17
CA LEU A 138 4.93 -19.18 -1.59
C LEU A 138 6.43 -19.16 -1.94
N PHE A 139 7.20 -18.29 -1.29
CA PHE A 139 8.61 -18.05 -1.66
C PHE A 139 9.61 -18.84 -0.84
N PHE A 140 9.26 -19.20 0.40
CA PHE A 140 10.18 -19.86 1.33
C PHE A 140 9.70 -21.24 1.76
N ASP A 141 8.58 -21.71 1.21
CA ASP A 141 7.89 -22.93 1.61
C ASP A 141 7.82 -23.07 3.13
N TYR A 142 7.60 -21.93 3.81
CA TYR A 142 7.57 -21.85 5.26
C TYR A 142 6.24 -22.48 5.73
N ASP A 143 6.24 -23.81 5.75
CA ASP A 143 5.04 -24.62 5.71
C ASP A 143 4.31 -24.61 7.06
N LYS A 144 3.11 -24.02 7.07
CA LYS A 144 2.07 -23.94 8.13
C LYS A 144 2.16 -22.93 9.28
N PRO A 145 3.28 -22.60 9.96
CA PRO A 145 3.19 -21.92 11.25
C PRO A 145 2.54 -20.55 11.14
N TYR A 146 2.92 -19.74 10.15
CA TYR A 146 2.34 -18.41 9.94
C TYR A 146 1.06 -18.42 9.10
N TYR A 147 1.01 -19.26 8.05
CA TYR A 147 -0.16 -19.30 7.16
C TYR A 147 -1.42 -19.89 7.82
N ARG A 148 -1.24 -20.75 8.83
CA ARG A 148 -2.32 -21.35 9.61
C ARG A 148 -2.34 -20.87 11.05
N GLU A 149 -1.55 -19.85 11.39
CA GLU A 149 -1.55 -19.22 12.71
C GLU A 149 -2.95 -18.69 13.04
N TYR A 150 -3.30 -18.72 14.33
CA TYR A 150 -4.47 -18.02 14.84
C TYR A 150 -4.01 -16.83 15.65
N ALA A 151 -4.51 -15.64 15.30
CA ALA A 151 -4.17 -14.40 15.98
C ALA A 151 -5.42 -13.55 16.24
N VAL A 152 -5.35 -12.73 17.29
CA VAL A 152 -6.31 -11.66 17.58
C VAL A 152 -5.64 -10.52 18.31
N GLY A 153 -6.35 -9.41 18.42
CA GLY A 153 -5.95 -8.27 19.22
C GLY A 153 -5.70 -7.05 18.36
N PHE A 154 -5.88 -5.89 18.99
CA PHE A 154 -5.80 -4.60 18.31
C PHE A 154 -4.35 -4.17 18.05
N SER A 155 -3.37 -4.98 18.50
CA SER A 155 -1.95 -4.68 18.51
C SER A 155 -1.36 -4.34 17.14
N GLY A 156 -1.78 -5.02 16.07
CA GLY A 156 -1.34 -4.67 14.70
C GLY A 156 -1.69 -3.22 14.33
N VAL A 157 -2.88 -2.75 14.72
CA VAL A 157 -3.30 -1.36 14.53
C VAL A 157 -2.49 -0.43 15.43
N LEU A 158 -2.20 -0.83 16.66
CA LEU A 158 -1.40 -0.02 17.61
C LEU A 158 0.05 0.16 17.16
N PHE A 159 0.67 -0.87 16.58
CA PHE A 159 1.99 -0.77 15.95
C PHE A 159 1.95 0.19 14.77
N ALA A 160 0.91 0.12 13.94
CA ALA A 160 0.72 1.04 12.82
C ALA A 160 0.54 2.49 13.30
N MET A 161 -0.28 2.72 14.33
CA MET A 161 -0.47 4.02 14.97
C MET A 161 0.83 4.55 15.55
N LYS A 162 1.67 3.69 16.14
CA LYS A 162 2.98 4.10 16.64
C LYS A 162 3.88 4.63 15.55
N VAL A 163 3.91 3.98 14.39
CA VAL A 163 4.67 4.47 13.23
C VAL A 163 4.18 5.86 12.81
N VAL A 164 2.86 6.06 12.74
CA VAL A 164 2.28 7.37 12.39
C VAL A 164 2.64 8.43 13.43
N LEU A 165 2.48 8.14 14.72
CA LEU A 165 2.81 9.06 15.80
C LEU A 165 4.28 9.48 15.76
N ASN A 166 5.18 8.51 15.63
CA ASN A 166 6.61 8.76 15.63
C ASN A 166 7.11 9.47 14.37
N SER A 167 6.42 9.31 13.24
CA SER A 167 6.73 10.05 12.02
C SER A 167 6.45 11.55 12.12
N GLN A 168 5.67 11.98 13.11
CA GLN A 168 5.38 13.39 13.39
C GLN A 168 6.35 14.02 14.40
N SER A 169 7.16 13.21 15.10
CA SER A 169 8.11 13.67 16.12
C SER A 169 9.52 13.82 15.55
N SER A 170 10.26 14.87 15.94
CA SER A 170 11.54 15.21 15.33
C SER A 170 12.73 14.36 15.79
N ASP A 171 12.79 13.87 17.04
CA ASP A 171 14.07 13.37 17.57
C ASP A 171 14.00 12.04 18.36
N TYR A 172 13.31 11.97 19.50
CA TYR A 172 13.33 10.79 20.39
C TYR A 172 11.95 10.43 20.96
N SER A 173 11.75 9.14 21.23
CA SER A 173 10.53 8.56 21.81
C SER A 173 10.88 7.63 22.97
N TYR A 174 10.03 7.61 24.01
CA TYR A 174 10.15 6.67 25.11
C TYR A 174 9.49 5.33 24.77
N VAL A 175 10.22 4.23 24.91
CA VAL A 175 9.71 2.86 24.75
C VAL A 175 10.02 2.09 26.03
N HIS A 176 8.99 1.81 26.84
CA HIS A 176 9.13 1.12 28.14
C HIS A 176 10.22 1.70 29.06
N GLY A 177 10.34 3.04 29.11
CA GLY A 177 11.33 3.73 29.94
C GLY A 177 12.70 3.98 29.28
N VAL A 178 12.92 3.49 28.06
CA VAL A 178 14.17 3.71 27.29
C VAL A 178 13.95 4.79 26.23
N ILE A 179 14.89 5.74 26.13
CA ILE A 179 14.90 6.77 25.08
C ILE A 179 15.47 6.15 23.79
N VAL A 180 14.66 6.13 22.73
CA VAL A 180 15.01 5.56 21.42
C VAL A 180 14.72 6.60 20.34
N PRO A 181 15.55 6.75 19.28
CA PRO A 181 15.20 7.60 18.16
C PRO A 181 13.83 7.23 17.59
N SER A 182 12.95 8.21 17.35
CA SER A 182 11.54 7.95 17.06
C SER A 182 11.32 6.98 15.88
N ARG A 183 12.20 7.03 14.87
CA ARG A 183 12.22 6.11 13.72
C ARG A 183 12.38 4.63 14.08
N TYR A 184 13.03 4.32 15.20
CA TYR A 184 13.27 2.94 15.65
C TYR A 184 12.32 2.49 16.76
N ALA A 185 11.53 3.39 17.34
CA ALA A 185 10.72 3.06 18.51
C ALA A 185 9.62 2.00 18.25
N ALA A 186 9.10 1.88 17.02
CA ALA A 186 8.20 0.77 16.66
C ALA A 186 8.93 -0.58 16.60
N TRP A 187 10.16 -0.60 16.08
CA TRP A 187 11.00 -1.79 16.02
C TRP A 187 11.49 -2.23 17.40
N ALA A 188 11.86 -1.27 18.25
CA ALA A 188 12.22 -1.54 19.65
C ALA A 188 11.05 -2.16 20.43
N GLU A 189 9.82 -1.64 20.25
CA GLU A 189 8.63 -2.23 20.88
C GLU A 189 8.34 -3.63 20.34
N LEU A 190 8.55 -3.88 19.05
CA LEU A 190 8.39 -5.22 18.47
C LEU A 190 9.33 -6.23 19.15
N PHE A 191 10.61 -5.89 19.27
CA PHE A 191 11.60 -6.76 19.91
C PHE A 191 11.25 -7.03 21.37
N LEU A 192 10.91 -5.99 22.12
CA LEU A 192 10.60 -6.09 23.54
C LEU A 192 9.33 -6.89 23.80
N VAL A 193 8.26 -6.65 23.03
CA VAL A 193 7.00 -7.41 23.15
C VAL A 193 7.21 -8.88 22.80
N GLN A 194 8.00 -9.19 21.77
CA GLN A 194 8.28 -10.57 21.40
C GLN A 194 9.09 -11.33 22.47
N LEU A 195 9.94 -10.62 23.23
CA LEU A 195 10.71 -11.18 24.32
C LEU A 195 9.87 -11.38 25.60
N LEU A 196 9.02 -10.40 25.94
CA LEU A 196 8.32 -10.37 27.22
C LEU A 196 6.94 -11.05 27.20
N VAL A 197 6.28 -11.13 26.04
CA VAL A 197 4.92 -11.65 25.93
C VAL A 197 4.91 -12.85 24.97
N PRO A 198 5.12 -14.08 25.48
CA PRO A 198 5.11 -15.27 24.64
C PRO A 198 3.71 -15.49 24.04
N GLY A 199 3.66 -15.95 22.78
CA GLY A 199 2.42 -16.31 22.10
C GLY A 199 1.70 -15.17 21.38
N VAL A 200 2.27 -13.96 21.34
CA VAL A 200 1.77 -12.87 20.47
C VAL A 200 2.22 -13.07 19.02
N SER A 201 1.38 -12.62 18.08
CA SER A 201 1.66 -12.84 16.64
C SER A 201 2.71 -11.87 16.12
N PHE A 202 3.92 -12.37 15.91
CA PHE A 202 5.02 -11.63 15.29
C PHE A 202 4.62 -11.06 13.92
N ILE A 203 4.01 -11.89 13.06
CA ILE A 203 3.59 -11.51 11.71
C ILE A 203 2.45 -10.47 11.75
N GLY A 204 1.58 -10.53 12.76
CA GLY A 204 0.59 -9.49 13.02
C GLY A 204 1.23 -8.14 13.35
N HIS A 205 2.19 -8.11 14.27
CA HIS A 205 2.86 -6.87 14.68
C HIS A 205 3.74 -6.29 13.56
N LEU A 206 4.52 -7.14 12.87
CA LEU A 206 5.32 -6.74 11.72
C LEU A 206 4.42 -6.18 10.59
N GLY A 207 3.28 -6.84 10.32
CA GLY A 207 2.27 -6.35 9.38
C GLY A 207 1.73 -4.98 9.78
N GLY A 208 1.53 -4.74 11.08
CA GLY A 208 1.19 -3.42 11.64
C GLY A 208 2.22 -2.34 11.35
N ILE A 209 3.51 -2.59 11.62
CA ILE A 209 4.59 -1.63 11.34
C ILE A 209 4.65 -1.30 9.85
N LEU A 210 4.65 -2.32 8.99
CA LEU A 210 4.67 -2.15 7.54
C LEU A 210 3.44 -1.41 7.03
N ALA A 211 2.26 -1.66 7.61
CA ALA A 211 1.03 -0.93 7.30
C ALA A 211 1.11 0.54 7.67
N GLY A 212 1.70 0.89 8.83
CA GLY A 212 1.94 2.28 9.22
C GLY A 212 2.87 3.00 8.25
N LEU A 213 3.96 2.35 7.82
CA LEU A 213 4.89 2.90 6.82
C LEU A 213 4.19 3.10 5.47
N LEU A 214 3.41 2.12 5.03
CA LEU A 214 2.64 2.19 3.80
C LEU A 214 1.60 3.32 3.85
N TYR A 215 0.89 3.47 4.97
CA TYR A 215 -0.05 4.56 5.18
C TYR A 215 0.62 5.92 5.07
N MET A 216 1.76 6.13 5.72
CA MET A 216 2.50 7.39 5.63
C MET A 216 2.96 7.71 4.21
N LYS A 217 3.43 6.70 3.46
CA LYS A 217 3.82 6.86 2.06
C LYS A 217 2.62 7.24 1.19
N LEU A 218 1.47 6.58 1.37
CA LEU A 218 0.23 6.90 0.64
C LEU A 218 -0.26 8.32 0.99
N LYS A 219 -0.28 8.68 2.28
CA LYS A 219 -0.69 10.01 2.74
C LYS A 219 0.18 11.12 2.14
N SER A 220 1.49 10.94 2.10
CA SER A 220 2.43 11.91 1.50
C SER A 220 2.26 12.05 -0.01
N THR A 221 1.94 10.96 -0.72
CA THR A 221 1.82 10.97 -2.19
C THR A 221 0.53 11.63 -2.67
N TYR A 222 -0.55 11.59 -1.88
CA TYR A 222 -1.89 11.99 -2.32
C TYR A 222 -2.53 13.08 -1.45
N SER A 223 -1.74 14.10 -1.10
CA SER A 223 -1.95 15.17 -0.09
C SER A 223 -3.24 16.03 -0.17
N GLY A 224 -4.37 15.54 -0.70
CA GLY A 224 -5.64 16.25 -0.81
C GLY A 224 -6.92 15.39 -0.89
N SER A 225 -6.90 14.09 -0.55
CA SER A 225 -8.12 13.26 -0.57
C SER A 225 -8.25 12.34 0.65
N ASN A 226 -9.50 12.03 1.05
CA ASN A 226 -9.80 11.28 2.27
C ASN A 226 -9.05 9.93 2.35
N PRO A 227 -8.52 9.53 3.52
CA PRO A 227 -7.67 8.35 3.66
C PRO A 227 -8.32 7.03 3.20
N ILE A 228 -9.65 6.93 3.24
CA ILE A 228 -10.40 5.75 2.77
C ILE A 228 -10.44 5.69 1.24
N THR A 229 -10.65 6.81 0.56
CA THR A 229 -10.59 6.89 -0.91
C THR A 229 -9.17 6.59 -1.42
N LEU A 230 -8.15 6.92 -0.62
CA LEU A 230 -6.76 6.56 -0.89
C LEU A 230 -6.50 5.06 -0.82
N LEU A 231 -7.10 4.35 0.15
CA LEU A 231 -6.99 2.89 0.21
C LEU A 231 -7.65 2.22 -0.98
N VAL A 232 -8.85 2.65 -1.35
CA VAL A 232 -9.55 2.10 -2.51
C VAL A 232 -8.70 2.30 -3.77
N ARG A 233 -8.14 3.50 -3.99
CA ARG A 233 -7.26 3.77 -5.13
C ARG A 233 -5.95 2.99 -5.07
N GLY A 234 -5.25 3.00 -3.93
CA GLY A 234 -3.99 2.29 -3.73
C GLY A 234 -4.11 0.78 -3.91
N VAL A 235 -5.15 0.15 -3.36
CA VAL A 235 -5.46 -1.27 -3.59
C VAL A 235 -5.75 -1.52 -5.06
N THR A 236 -6.55 -0.68 -5.73
CA THR A 236 -6.79 -0.85 -7.17
C THR A 236 -5.54 -0.71 -8.01
N ASP A 237 -4.62 0.18 -7.65
CA ASP A 237 -3.35 0.36 -8.36
C ASP A 237 -2.37 -0.78 -8.11
N ILE A 238 -2.29 -1.32 -6.89
CA ILE A 238 -1.49 -2.53 -6.56
C ILE A 238 -2.05 -3.76 -7.27
N VAL A 239 -3.38 -3.93 -7.29
CA VAL A 239 -4.03 -5.02 -8.04
C VAL A 239 -3.80 -4.88 -9.54
N LYS A 240 -3.78 -3.65 -10.07
CA LYS A 240 -3.49 -3.39 -11.49
C LYS A 240 -2.01 -3.36 -11.83
N TRP A 241 -1.11 -3.27 -10.84
CA TRP A 241 0.33 -3.21 -11.03
C TRP A 241 0.91 -4.39 -11.82
N PRO A 242 0.56 -5.67 -11.53
CA PRO A 242 1.00 -6.79 -12.39
C PRO A 242 0.40 -6.73 -13.80
N PHE A 243 -0.74 -6.06 -13.99
CA PHE A 243 -1.38 -5.85 -15.30
C PHE A 243 -0.87 -4.62 -16.06
N LYS A 244 -0.09 -3.72 -15.42
CA LYS A 244 0.56 -2.59 -16.10
C LYS A 244 1.82 -3.02 -16.86
N PHE A 245 2.40 -4.18 -16.52
CA PHE A 245 3.53 -4.79 -17.22
C PHE A 245 3.13 -5.87 -18.23
N LEU A 246 1.84 -6.23 -18.31
CA LEU A 246 1.31 -7.02 -19.42
C LEU A 246 1.21 -6.11 -20.65
N PRO A 247 1.75 -6.52 -21.82
CA PRO A 247 1.62 -5.73 -23.04
C PRO A 247 0.12 -5.56 -23.33
N ARG A 248 -0.37 -4.33 -23.20
CA ARG A 248 -1.74 -3.98 -23.55
C ARG A 248 -1.95 -4.39 -25.01
N ARG A 249 -2.75 -5.44 -25.23
CA ARG A 249 -3.29 -5.77 -26.54
C ARG A 249 -4.19 -4.59 -26.93
N GLY A 250 -3.66 -3.69 -27.75
CA GLY A 250 -4.30 -2.44 -28.13
C GLY A 250 -5.67 -2.74 -28.74
N ARG A 251 -6.73 -2.31 -28.04
CA ARG A 251 -8.07 -2.28 -28.58
C ARG A 251 -8.11 -1.06 -29.50
N ILE A 252 -8.11 -1.33 -30.80
CA ILE A 252 -8.25 -0.34 -31.86
C ILE A 252 -9.63 0.31 -31.70
N THR A 253 -9.66 1.57 -31.30
CA THR A 253 -10.80 2.46 -31.50
C THR A 253 -10.24 3.70 -32.19
N GLY A 254 -10.53 3.81 -33.49
CA GLY A 254 -9.95 4.82 -34.36
C GLY A 254 -10.51 6.22 -34.12
N ARG A 255 -9.63 7.22 -34.22
CA ARG A 255 -9.79 8.40 -35.08
C ARG A 255 -8.49 9.22 -35.10
N GLY A 256 -7.92 9.39 -36.30
CA GLY A 256 -6.78 10.26 -36.63
C GLY A 256 -5.42 9.54 -36.55
N THR A 257 -4.59 9.42 -37.57
CA THR A 257 -4.56 9.97 -38.93
C THR A 257 -3.78 8.97 -39.81
N VAL A 258 -4.19 8.82 -41.06
CA VAL A 258 -3.69 7.86 -42.04
C VAL A 258 -2.19 8.05 -42.33
N GLY A 259 -1.52 6.94 -42.69
CA GLY A 259 -0.08 6.76 -42.91
C GLY A 259 0.75 7.99 -43.30
N SER A 260 1.80 8.25 -42.53
CA SER A 260 2.87 9.18 -42.90
C SER A 260 3.72 8.56 -44.01
N ASN A 261 3.23 8.64 -45.24
CA ASN A 261 4.02 8.40 -46.44
C ASN A 261 4.84 9.67 -46.68
N ARG A 262 6.01 9.78 -46.03
CA ARG A 262 6.88 10.96 -46.17
C ARG A 262 7.47 10.99 -47.57
N ALA A 263 6.88 11.80 -48.45
CA ALA A 263 7.44 12.11 -49.75
C ALA A 263 8.79 12.83 -49.59
N TRP A 264 9.74 12.59 -50.49
CA TRP A 264 11.03 13.29 -50.50
C TRP A 264 11.41 13.72 -51.91
N ARG A 265 12.06 14.88 -52.01
CA ARG A 265 12.47 15.48 -53.29
C ARG A 265 13.91 15.10 -53.62
N CYS A 266 14.14 14.62 -54.85
CA CYS A 266 15.48 14.27 -55.32
C CYS A 266 16.31 15.53 -55.59
N GLN A 267 17.52 15.62 -55.01
CA GLN A 267 18.42 16.77 -55.21
C GLN A 267 18.95 16.86 -56.66
N THR A 268 19.08 15.75 -57.38
CA THR A 268 19.68 15.72 -58.72
C THR A 268 18.69 16.11 -59.83
N CYS A 269 17.43 15.67 -59.75
CA CYS A 269 16.43 15.87 -60.81
C CYS A 269 15.14 16.55 -60.34
N THR A 270 15.10 17.00 -59.08
CA THR A 270 13.99 17.72 -58.42
C THR A 270 12.63 17.02 -58.38
N TYR A 271 12.55 15.76 -58.84
CA TYR A 271 11.36 14.91 -58.78
C TYR A 271 10.98 14.54 -57.34
N GLU A 272 9.68 14.55 -57.03
CA GLU A 272 9.14 14.17 -55.71
C GLU A 272 8.74 12.70 -55.69
N ASN A 273 9.39 11.92 -54.83
CA ASN A 273 9.05 10.52 -54.61
C ASN A 273 8.03 10.41 -53.49
N ASN A 274 6.83 9.92 -53.81
CA ASN A 274 5.72 9.79 -52.85
C ASN A 274 5.85 8.61 -51.88
N SER A 275 6.80 7.70 -52.10
CA SER A 275 7.06 6.56 -51.22
C SER A 275 8.31 6.77 -50.38
N GLY A 276 8.13 7.03 -49.08
CA GLY A 276 9.23 7.28 -48.14
C GLY A 276 10.15 6.07 -47.89
N LEU A 277 9.73 4.86 -48.28
CA LEU A 277 10.50 3.62 -48.14
C LEU A 277 11.58 3.41 -49.22
N ARG A 278 11.47 4.06 -50.39
CA ARG A 278 12.49 3.90 -51.44
C ARG A 278 13.65 4.86 -51.20
N SER A 279 14.83 4.28 -51.00
CA SER A 279 16.09 5.00 -50.92
C SER A 279 16.62 5.43 -52.29
N VAL A 280 15.90 5.17 -53.39
CA VAL A 280 16.32 5.49 -54.76
C VAL A 280 15.22 6.29 -55.46
N CYS A 281 15.61 7.33 -56.20
CA CYS A 281 14.68 8.19 -56.91
C CYS A 281 14.01 7.45 -58.08
N GLU A 282 12.68 7.47 -58.13
CA GLU A 282 11.88 6.80 -59.15
C GLU A 282 12.06 7.41 -60.54
N TRP A 283 12.60 8.62 -60.69
CA TRP A 283 12.74 9.22 -62.02
C TRP A 283 14.16 9.16 -62.60
N CYS A 284 15.19 9.33 -61.77
CA CYS A 284 16.58 9.30 -62.24
C CYS A 284 17.40 8.08 -61.73
N GLY A 285 16.87 7.31 -60.78
CA GLY A 285 17.56 6.15 -60.22
C GLY A 285 18.70 6.49 -59.25
N THR A 286 18.80 7.74 -58.78
CA THR A 286 19.84 8.18 -57.83
C THR A 286 19.45 7.86 -56.39
N SER A 287 20.37 7.32 -55.60
CA SER A 287 20.16 7.01 -54.18
C SER A 287 20.06 8.27 -53.30
N ARG A 288 19.24 8.19 -52.25
CA ARG A 288 18.97 9.22 -51.26
C ARG A 288 20.12 9.26 -50.25
N GLY A 289 21.10 10.14 -50.48
CA GLY A 289 22.12 10.51 -49.49
C GLY A 289 23.53 9.95 -49.70
N VAL A 290 24.15 10.20 -50.86
CA VAL A 290 25.62 10.16 -50.96
C VAL A 290 26.10 11.60 -50.90
N ASP A 291 26.39 12.08 -49.70
CA ASP A 291 27.40 13.11 -49.44
C ASP A 291 27.95 12.83 -48.04
N GLY A 292 29.19 12.33 -48.04
CA GLY A 292 29.91 11.92 -46.84
C GLY A 292 30.39 13.11 -46.03
N PHE A 293 30.14 13.07 -44.72
CA PHE A 293 31.05 13.63 -43.74
C PHE A 293 32.10 12.55 -43.42
N SER A 294 33.14 12.48 -44.23
CA SER A 294 34.39 11.83 -43.86
C SER A 294 35.42 12.93 -43.68
N SER A 295 36.12 12.89 -42.54
CA SER A 295 37.52 13.30 -42.37
C SER A 295 38.12 14.12 -43.53
N PHE A 296 38.46 15.38 -43.23
CA PHE A 296 39.37 16.20 -44.03
C PHE A 296 40.63 15.39 -44.40
N GLN A 297 40.71 14.96 -45.64
CA GLN A 297 41.88 15.12 -46.49
C GLN A 297 41.55 14.80 -47.96
N SER A 298 41.94 15.73 -48.83
CA SER A 298 42.38 15.48 -50.21
C SER A 298 41.32 15.17 -51.29
N SER A 299 40.89 16.25 -51.96
CA SER A 299 40.73 16.41 -53.42
C SER A 299 40.19 15.24 -54.27
N SER A 300 39.00 15.41 -54.87
CA SER A 300 38.84 15.44 -56.33
C SER A 300 37.36 15.66 -56.75
N ARG A 301 37.21 16.57 -57.74
CA ARG A 301 36.18 16.69 -58.79
C ARG A 301 34.77 16.12 -58.55
N SER A 302 33.83 17.06 -58.47
CA SER A 302 32.39 16.89 -58.67
C SER A 302 32.05 16.68 -60.16
N ASP A 303 31.91 15.42 -60.60
CA ASP A 303 31.31 15.09 -61.89
C ASP A 303 29.87 14.61 -61.69
N GLY A 304 28.91 15.52 -61.95
CA GLY A 304 27.50 15.16 -62.06
C GLY A 304 27.27 14.26 -63.28
N LEU A 305 26.29 13.36 -63.19
CA LEU A 305 25.94 12.44 -64.28
C LEU A 305 25.65 13.22 -65.59
N PRO A 306 26.27 12.84 -66.73
CA PRO A 306 26.05 13.52 -68.00
C PRO A 306 24.60 13.36 -68.49
N LEU A 307 24.08 14.39 -69.18
CA LEU A 307 22.68 14.47 -69.61
C LEU A 307 22.26 13.32 -70.54
N ASP A 308 23.19 12.78 -71.32
CA ASP A 308 22.91 11.67 -72.25
C ASP A 308 22.61 10.35 -71.52
N GLU A 309 23.27 10.12 -70.38
CA GLU A 309 23.02 8.95 -69.51
C GLU A 309 21.64 9.05 -68.83
N LEU A 310 21.24 10.26 -68.41
CA LEU A 310 19.89 10.53 -67.91
C LEU A 310 18.83 10.29 -68.98
N ARG A 311 19.11 10.64 -70.25
CA ARG A 311 18.19 10.44 -71.37
C ARG A 311 17.99 8.96 -71.69
N ARG A 312 19.07 8.17 -71.75
CA ARG A 312 18.99 6.71 -71.97
C ARG A 312 18.14 6.01 -70.90
N ARG A 313 18.37 6.32 -69.63
CA ARG A 313 17.62 5.73 -68.50
C ARG A 313 16.13 6.08 -68.48
N ARG A 314 15.70 7.16 -69.16
CA ARG A 314 14.28 7.46 -69.36
C ARG A 314 13.67 6.58 -70.45
N LEU A 315 14.37 6.38 -71.56
CA LEU A 315 13.88 5.60 -72.70
C LEU A 315 13.76 4.10 -72.37
N ASP A 316 14.74 3.51 -71.69
CA ASP A 316 14.72 2.09 -71.31
C ASP A 316 13.55 1.72 -70.38
N ARG A 317 12.93 2.71 -69.75
CA ARG A 317 11.81 2.51 -68.82
C ARG A 317 10.44 2.45 -69.48
N PHE A 318 10.31 2.95 -70.71
CA PHE A 318 9.09 2.87 -71.52
C PHE A 318 9.13 1.74 -72.56
N ALA A 319 10.24 0.99 -72.62
CA ALA A 319 10.44 -0.15 -73.52
C ALA A 319 10.16 -1.52 -72.86
N ARG A 320 9.49 -1.55 -71.69
CA ARG A 320 8.95 -2.76 -71.05
C ARG A 320 7.45 -2.64 -70.86
#